data_AF-A0A345UHI7-F1
#
_entry.id   AF-A0A345UHI7-F1
#
_cell.length_a   1.000
_cell.length_b   1.000
_cell.length_c   1.000
_cell.angle_alpha   90.00
_cell.angle_beta   90.00
_cell.angle_gamma   90.00
#
_symmetry.space_group_name_H-M   'P 1'
#
loop_
_entity.id
_entity.type
_entity.pdbx_description
1 polymer ?
#
loop_
_entity_poly.entity_id
_entity_poly.type
_entity_poly.pdbx_seq_one_letter_code
_entity_poly.pdbx_strand_id
1 'polypeptide(L)'
;MNTKTALLRILSNSTDVAATKWLYELAVNIGVVYIRHRVRKGSIDLDFLHSDEMYVAQTSVAELFARDDENKFKCLCGCELLQNIEQSALQDVEIQFKRVVVTKVRDGIYLLYKQHDAQLNRILRNLKTSFANFSDLNISDTGIVHFANSNENKETIPEQILERIIVNAANSTVNTPQLLAKLVESFNRYQEYNISINLTELAILIRSAAYSIGNVSNNFSIGTEEIAEAECLKAVIEKAIKKIKKRYKPGYVEKKKMPDWLFESYLSSIKNLYLAKLTNGDSAEGSIFYYLKEEIPNLKNEEYRDGHRVTVEYLIKLSREQILADYRKI
;
A
#
# COMPACT_ATOMS: atom_id res chain seq x y z
N MET A 1 1.25 30.20 -21.92
CA MET A 1 0.62 29.12 -22.73
C MET A 1 -0.55 28.59 -21.93
N ASN A 2 -1.66 28.19 -22.56
CA ASN A 2 -2.78 27.57 -21.87
C ASN A 2 -2.84 26.06 -22.17
N THR A 3 -3.63 25.32 -21.38
CA THR A 3 -3.75 23.86 -21.46
C THR A 3 -4.17 23.37 -22.84
N LYS A 4 -5.17 24.01 -23.46
CA LYS A 4 -5.64 23.68 -24.81
C LYS A 4 -4.54 23.85 -25.87
N THR A 5 -3.86 24.99 -25.86
CA THR A 5 -2.75 25.26 -26.79
C THR A 5 -1.60 24.27 -26.62
N ALA A 6 -1.23 23.93 -25.38
CA ALA A 6 -0.16 22.97 -25.12
C ALA A 6 -0.55 21.56 -25.60
N LEU A 7 -1.76 21.10 -25.29
CA LEU A 7 -2.28 19.80 -25.74
C LEU A 7 -2.31 19.68 -27.27
N LEU A 8 -2.86 20.68 -27.97
CA LEU A 8 -2.92 20.66 -29.44
C LEU A 8 -1.52 20.61 -30.06
N ARG A 9 -0.55 21.35 -29.49
CA ARG A 9 0.84 21.33 -29.96
C ARG A 9 1.47 19.95 -29.79
N ILE A 10 1.32 19.29 -28.64
CA ILE A 10 1.95 17.99 -28.41
C ILE A 10 1.25 16.83 -29.14
N LEU A 11 -0.06 16.94 -29.38
CA LEU A 11 -0.83 15.94 -30.13
C LEU A 11 -0.54 16.04 -31.63
N SER A 12 -0.30 17.25 -32.14
CA SER A 12 0.08 17.48 -33.55
C SER A 12 1.58 17.26 -33.80
N ASN A 13 2.42 17.59 -32.82
CA ASN A 13 3.86 17.43 -32.86
C ASN A 13 4.39 16.92 -31.52
N SER A 14 4.53 15.61 -31.41
CA SER A 14 5.00 14.96 -30.19
C SER A 14 6.43 15.33 -29.79
N THR A 15 7.23 15.93 -30.69
CA THR A 15 8.58 16.41 -30.41
C THR A 15 8.65 17.82 -29.83
N ASP A 16 7.52 18.51 -29.68
CA ASP A 16 7.48 19.87 -29.12
C ASP A 16 7.89 19.88 -27.64
N VAL A 17 9.19 20.09 -27.40
CA VAL A 17 9.80 20.04 -26.06
C VAL A 17 9.22 21.11 -25.14
N ALA A 18 8.96 22.31 -25.66
CA ALA A 18 8.45 23.42 -24.87
C ALA A 18 7.01 23.16 -24.41
N ALA A 19 6.14 22.70 -25.31
CA ALA A 19 4.77 22.33 -24.99
C ALA A 19 4.71 21.12 -24.05
N THR A 20 5.54 20.11 -24.29
CA THR A 20 5.65 18.91 -23.46
C THR A 20 6.08 19.26 -22.03
N LYS A 21 7.17 20.02 -21.88
CA LYS A 21 7.70 20.40 -20.56
C LYS A 21 6.68 21.20 -19.75
N TRP A 22 6.05 22.19 -20.38
CA TRP A 22 5.05 23.01 -19.71
C TRP A 22 3.83 22.18 -19.27
N LEU A 23 3.35 21.26 -20.11
CA LEU A 23 2.20 20.42 -19.78
C LEU A 23 2.55 19.38 -18.70
N TYR A 24 3.78 18.84 -18.72
CA TYR A 24 4.29 17.97 -17.67
C TYR A 24 4.35 18.68 -16.31
N GLU A 25 4.91 19.89 -16.26
CA GLU A 25 4.97 20.71 -15.04
C GLU A 25 3.56 21.02 -14.51
N LEU A 26 2.61 21.35 -15.39
CA LEU A 26 1.21 21.54 -15.01
C LEU A 26 0.59 20.27 -14.42
N ALA A 27 0.81 19.11 -15.05
CA ALA A 27 0.31 17.83 -14.57
C ALA A 27 0.90 17.45 -13.20
N VAL A 28 2.21 17.64 -13.01
CA VAL A 28 2.87 17.40 -11.72
C VAL A 28 2.26 18.30 -10.64
N ASN A 29 2.05 19.59 -10.92
CA ASN A 29 1.42 20.50 -9.95
C ASN A 29 0.00 20.08 -9.56
N ILE A 30 -0.82 19.64 -10.54
CA ILE A 30 -2.15 19.08 -10.28
C ILE A 30 -2.04 17.84 -9.38
N GLY A 31 -1.10 16.94 -9.69
CA GLY A 31 -0.85 15.72 -8.92
C GLY A 31 -0.43 15.99 -7.48
N VAL A 32 0.51 16.91 -7.27
CA VAL A 32 0.97 17.33 -5.92
C VAL A 32 -0.19 17.90 -5.11
N VAL A 33 -1.02 18.77 -5.70
CA VAL A 33 -2.19 19.34 -5.01
C VAL A 33 -3.19 18.24 -4.62
N TYR A 34 -3.44 17.29 -5.52
CA TYR A 34 -4.29 16.14 -5.25
C TYR A 34 -3.73 15.26 -4.11
N ILE A 35 -2.46 14.86 -4.18
CA ILE A 35 -1.80 14.04 -3.16
C ILE A 35 -1.83 14.75 -1.81
N ARG A 36 -1.42 16.03 -1.75
CA ARG A 36 -1.42 16.81 -0.52
C ARG A 36 -2.81 16.90 0.11
N HIS A 37 -3.85 17.05 -0.71
CA HIS A 37 -5.22 17.04 -0.23
C HIS A 37 -5.59 15.69 0.41
N ARG A 38 -5.20 14.58 -0.23
CA ARG A 38 -5.46 13.22 0.27
C ARG A 38 -4.62 12.88 1.52
N VAL A 39 -3.38 13.36 1.61
CA VAL A 39 -2.52 13.22 2.81
C VAL A 39 -3.12 13.97 3.99
N ARG A 40 -3.54 15.23 3.81
CA ARG A 40 -4.21 16.02 4.86
C ARG A 40 -5.50 15.37 5.38
N LYS A 41 -6.16 14.58 4.53
CA LYS A 41 -7.36 13.81 4.89
C LYS A 41 -7.07 12.45 5.51
N GLY A 42 -5.80 12.03 5.57
CA GLY A 42 -5.41 10.71 6.05
C GLY A 42 -5.66 9.57 5.06
N SER A 43 -6.06 9.88 3.83
CA SER A 43 -6.36 8.88 2.79
C SER A 43 -5.10 8.35 2.08
N ILE A 44 -3.94 9.02 2.28
CA ILE A 44 -2.61 8.62 1.80
C ILE A 44 -1.63 8.87 2.95
N ASP A 45 -0.82 7.87 3.24
CA ASP A 45 0.36 7.96 4.09
C ASP A 45 1.62 7.92 3.21
N LEU A 46 2.33 9.04 3.16
CA LEU A 46 3.56 9.21 2.39
C LEU A 46 4.80 8.76 3.16
N ASP A 47 4.76 8.81 4.48
CA ASP A 47 5.85 8.32 5.34
C ASP A 47 5.96 6.80 5.19
N PHE A 48 4.82 6.11 5.11
CA PHE A 48 4.73 4.69 4.74
C PHE A 48 5.35 4.38 3.38
N LEU A 49 5.13 5.25 2.39
CA LEU A 49 5.69 5.08 1.04
C LEU A 49 7.17 5.51 0.96
N HIS A 50 7.76 6.00 2.06
CA HIS A 50 9.10 6.59 2.11
C HIS A 50 9.36 7.58 0.97
N SER A 51 8.33 8.36 0.63
CA SER A 51 8.31 9.20 -0.57
C SER A 51 7.66 10.53 -0.24
N ASP A 52 8.02 11.59 -0.96
CA ASP A 52 7.34 12.88 -0.85
C ASP A 52 6.25 13.06 -1.93
N GLU A 53 5.43 14.10 -1.77
CA GLU A 53 4.30 14.37 -2.68
C GLU A 53 4.79 14.60 -4.12
N MET A 54 5.98 15.21 -4.27
CA MET A 54 6.57 15.56 -5.56
C MET A 54 7.00 14.30 -6.29
N TYR A 55 7.72 13.40 -5.62
CA TYR A 55 8.19 12.13 -6.16
C TYR A 55 7.02 11.27 -6.62
N VAL A 56 5.97 11.14 -5.79
CA VAL A 56 4.77 10.37 -6.13
C VAL A 56 4.04 10.99 -7.33
N ALA A 57 3.91 12.32 -7.38
CA ALA A 57 3.30 12.99 -8.52
C ALA A 57 4.12 12.79 -9.80
N GLN A 58 5.43 13.01 -9.75
CA GLN A 58 6.33 12.88 -10.90
C GLN A 58 6.33 11.45 -11.46
N THR A 59 6.43 10.46 -10.58
CA THR A 59 6.43 9.03 -10.96
C THR A 59 5.10 8.66 -11.63
N SER A 60 3.98 9.10 -11.05
CA SER A 60 2.64 8.78 -11.59
C SER A 60 2.34 9.51 -12.91
N VAL A 61 2.82 10.74 -13.05
CA VAL A 61 2.62 11.56 -14.25
C VAL A 61 3.56 11.15 -15.38
N ALA A 62 4.75 10.61 -15.09
CA ALA A 62 5.72 10.22 -16.10
C ALA A 62 5.14 9.25 -17.15
N GLU A 63 4.31 8.30 -16.73
CA GLU A 63 3.62 7.38 -17.65
C GLU A 63 2.68 8.08 -18.62
N LEU A 64 2.04 9.18 -18.21
CA LEU A 64 1.15 9.96 -19.08
C LEU A 64 1.91 10.54 -20.30
N PHE A 65 3.19 10.84 -20.11
CA PHE A 65 4.08 11.40 -21.13
C PHE A 65 5.01 10.35 -21.75
N ALA A 66 4.80 9.06 -21.47
CA ALA A 66 5.53 7.99 -22.12
C ALA A 66 5.21 7.97 -23.63
N ARG A 67 6.26 7.70 -24.41
CA ARG A 67 6.16 7.61 -25.87
C ARG A 67 6.23 6.16 -26.33
N ASP A 68 5.56 5.87 -27.45
CA ASP A 68 5.72 4.62 -28.16
C ASP A 68 6.94 4.64 -29.10
N ASP A 69 7.13 3.55 -29.84
CA ASP A 69 8.22 3.39 -30.80
C ASP A 69 8.11 4.37 -31.99
N GLU A 70 6.92 4.93 -32.24
CA GLU A 70 6.68 6.00 -33.22
C GLU A 70 6.86 7.40 -32.63
N ASN A 71 7.36 7.50 -31.40
CA ASN A 71 7.59 8.73 -30.67
C ASN A 71 6.29 9.53 -30.41
N LYS A 72 5.12 8.88 -30.38
CA LYS A 72 3.82 9.48 -30.03
C LYS A 72 3.49 9.22 -28.57
N PHE A 73 2.70 10.10 -27.95
CA PHE A 73 2.31 9.94 -26.55
C PHE A 73 1.26 8.84 -26.39
N LYS A 74 1.68 7.66 -25.95
CA LYS A 74 0.83 6.47 -25.84
C LYS A 74 -0.46 6.73 -25.05
N CYS A 75 -0.35 7.33 -23.87
CA CYS A 75 -1.49 7.55 -22.99
C CYS A 75 -2.36 8.75 -23.42
N LEU A 76 -1.76 9.84 -23.89
CA LEU A 76 -2.50 11.05 -24.27
C LEU A 76 -3.24 10.85 -25.60
N CYS A 77 -2.61 10.21 -26.59
CA CYS A 77 -3.25 9.93 -27.89
C CYS A 77 -4.38 8.91 -27.77
N GLY A 78 -4.27 7.95 -26.84
CA GLY A 78 -5.30 6.93 -26.58
C GLY A 78 -6.42 7.38 -25.62
N CYS A 79 -6.41 8.63 -25.14
CA CYS A 79 -7.37 9.07 -24.14
C CYS A 79 -8.64 9.64 -24.79
N GLU A 80 -9.78 8.97 -24.59
CA GLU A 80 -11.09 9.40 -25.11
C GLU A 80 -11.50 10.79 -24.62
N LEU A 81 -11.17 11.15 -23.38
CA LEU A 81 -11.46 12.47 -22.80
C LEU A 81 -10.72 13.62 -23.49
N LEU A 82 -9.67 13.30 -24.25
CA LEU A 82 -8.85 14.24 -25.00
C LEU A 82 -9.15 14.18 -26.51
N GLN A 83 -10.16 13.43 -26.92
CA GLN A 83 -10.65 13.48 -28.30
C GLN A 83 -11.44 14.78 -28.50
N ASN A 84 -11.29 15.41 -29.67
CA ASN A 84 -11.98 16.64 -30.07
C ASN A 84 -11.61 17.92 -29.28
N ILE A 85 -10.44 17.98 -28.64
CA ILE A 85 -9.94 19.18 -27.93
C ILE A 85 -10.01 20.45 -28.80
N GLU A 86 -9.83 20.33 -30.11
CA GLU A 86 -9.93 21.44 -31.06
C GLU A 86 -11.27 22.19 -30.96
N GLN A 87 -12.36 21.43 -30.78
CA GLN A 87 -13.73 21.92 -30.79
C GLN A 87 -14.24 22.30 -29.39
N SER A 88 -13.62 21.78 -28.32
CA SER A 88 -14.01 22.04 -26.93
C SER A 88 -13.62 23.45 -26.43
N ALA A 89 -14.38 24.02 -25.50
CA ALA A 89 -14.01 25.28 -24.86
C ALA A 89 -12.78 25.09 -23.96
N LEU A 90 -12.01 26.17 -23.71
CA LEU A 90 -10.79 26.11 -22.90
C LEU A 90 -11.03 25.51 -21.51
N GLN A 91 -12.13 25.92 -20.84
CA GLN A 91 -12.48 25.43 -19.51
C GLN A 91 -12.76 23.92 -19.49
N ASP A 92 -13.47 23.41 -20.50
CA ASP A 92 -13.78 21.98 -20.61
C ASP A 92 -12.50 21.16 -20.77
N VAL A 93 -11.57 21.65 -21.61
CA VAL A 93 -10.27 21.01 -21.83
C VAL A 93 -9.44 20.99 -20.54
N GLU A 94 -9.47 22.06 -19.75
CA GLU A 94 -8.78 22.10 -18.45
C GLU A 94 -9.38 21.11 -17.45
N ILE A 95 -10.71 20.98 -17.41
CA ILE A 95 -11.41 20.00 -16.56
C ILE A 95 -11.08 18.58 -17.00
N GLN A 96 -11.14 18.29 -18.29
CA GLN A 96 -10.80 16.98 -18.86
C GLN A 96 -9.35 16.61 -18.56
N PHE A 97 -8.41 17.51 -18.82
CA PHE A 97 -7.00 17.28 -18.54
C PHE A 97 -6.74 17.02 -17.06
N LYS A 98 -7.35 17.82 -16.17
CA LYS A 98 -7.27 17.60 -14.72
C LYS A 98 -7.78 16.21 -14.33
N ARG A 99 -8.90 15.75 -14.90
CA ARG A 99 -9.43 14.40 -14.66
C ARG A 99 -8.43 13.33 -15.07
N VAL A 100 -7.86 13.43 -16.28
CA VAL A 100 -6.84 12.49 -16.78
C VAL A 100 -5.64 12.42 -15.85
N VAL A 101 -5.11 13.58 -15.42
CA VAL A 101 -3.98 13.64 -14.50
C VAL A 101 -4.33 13.01 -13.15
N VAL A 102 -5.48 13.35 -12.57
CA VAL A 102 -5.91 12.80 -11.27
C VAL A 102 -6.09 11.29 -11.35
N THR A 103 -6.70 10.77 -12.42
CA THR A 103 -6.82 9.32 -12.64
C THR A 103 -5.46 8.66 -12.68
N LYS A 104 -4.49 9.21 -13.42
CA LYS A 104 -3.13 8.66 -13.48
C LYS A 104 -2.38 8.73 -12.16
N VAL A 105 -2.52 9.84 -11.43
CA VAL A 105 -1.93 9.98 -10.10
C VAL A 105 -2.53 8.95 -9.13
N ARG A 106 -3.85 8.72 -9.17
CA ARG A 106 -4.51 7.67 -8.39
C ARG A 106 -3.98 6.28 -8.73
N ASP A 107 -3.83 5.97 -10.01
CA ASP A 107 -3.29 4.68 -10.46
C ASP A 107 -1.83 4.49 -10.03
N GLY A 108 -1.01 5.53 -10.11
CA GLY A 108 0.39 5.50 -9.68
C GLY A 108 0.55 5.35 -8.17
N ILE A 109 -0.25 6.09 -7.38
CA ILE A 109 -0.38 5.89 -5.93
C ILE A 109 -0.72 4.43 -5.65
N TYR A 110 -1.69 3.85 -6.36
CA TYR A 110 -2.04 2.45 -6.21
C TYR A 110 -0.87 1.52 -6.51
N LEU A 111 -0.14 1.71 -7.61
CA LEU A 111 0.99 0.84 -7.95
C LEU A 111 2.08 0.91 -6.89
N LEU A 112 2.37 2.09 -6.36
CA LEU A 112 3.29 2.28 -5.25
C LEU A 112 2.80 1.54 -3.99
N TYR A 113 1.53 1.70 -3.62
CA TYR A 113 0.97 0.92 -2.52
C TYR A 113 0.98 -0.59 -2.80
N LYS A 114 0.65 -1.05 -4.00
CA LYS A 114 0.65 -2.48 -4.33
C LYS A 114 2.04 -3.11 -4.17
N GLN A 115 3.09 -2.35 -4.47
CA GLN A 115 4.49 -2.78 -4.34
C GLN A 115 4.98 -2.77 -2.89
N HIS A 116 4.42 -1.89 -2.04
CA HIS A 116 4.91 -1.64 -0.69
C HIS A 116 3.95 -2.06 0.46
N ASP A 117 2.69 -2.37 0.16
CA ASP A 117 1.60 -2.53 1.15
C ASP A 117 0.99 -3.92 1.15
N ALA A 118 1.54 -4.79 2.00
CA ALA A 118 1.01 -6.12 2.26
C ALA A 118 -0.40 -6.09 2.89
N GLN A 119 -0.73 -5.05 3.67
CA GLN A 119 -2.04 -4.90 4.29
C GLN A 119 -3.10 -4.56 3.24
N LEU A 120 -2.80 -3.67 2.28
CA LEU A 120 -3.68 -3.39 1.15
C LEU A 120 -3.89 -4.64 0.30
N ASN A 121 -2.83 -5.41 0.02
CA ASN A 121 -2.93 -6.68 -0.70
C ASN A 121 -3.80 -7.70 0.06
N ARG A 122 -3.69 -7.76 1.38
CA ARG A 122 -4.57 -8.59 2.24
C ARG A 122 -6.01 -8.12 2.20
N ILE A 123 -6.27 -6.81 2.31
CA ILE A 123 -7.62 -6.23 2.21
C ILE A 123 -8.22 -6.56 0.84
N LEU A 124 -7.46 -6.37 -0.25
CA LEU A 124 -7.89 -6.69 -1.62
C LEU A 124 -8.25 -8.16 -1.79
N ARG A 125 -7.40 -9.07 -1.28
CA ARG A 125 -7.67 -10.51 -1.33
C ARG A 125 -8.93 -10.85 -0.54
N ASN A 126 -9.05 -10.36 0.69
CA ASN A 126 -10.20 -10.61 1.55
C ASN A 126 -11.49 -10.06 0.96
N LEU A 127 -11.44 -8.87 0.37
CA LEU A 127 -12.56 -8.28 -0.35
C LEU A 127 -12.97 -9.18 -1.51
N LYS A 128 -12.05 -9.55 -2.41
CA LYS A 128 -12.34 -10.46 -3.54
C LYS A 128 -12.97 -11.77 -3.11
N THR A 129 -12.41 -12.42 -2.08
CA THR A 129 -12.96 -13.67 -1.54
C THR A 129 -14.33 -13.47 -0.92
N SER A 130 -14.54 -12.36 -0.20
CA SER A 130 -15.81 -12.10 0.47
C SER A 130 -16.91 -11.72 -0.52
N PHE A 131 -16.59 -10.97 -1.58
CA PHE A 131 -17.55 -10.56 -2.61
C PHE A 131 -18.26 -11.75 -3.28
N ALA A 132 -17.58 -12.88 -3.45
CA ALA A 132 -18.19 -14.10 -3.97
C ALA A 132 -19.39 -14.60 -3.13
N ASN A 133 -19.48 -14.18 -1.86
CA ASN A 133 -20.55 -14.59 -0.94
C ASN A 133 -21.68 -13.55 -0.82
N PHE A 134 -21.62 -12.43 -1.54
CA PHE A 134 -22.65 -11.38 -1.50
C PHE A 134 -23.32 -11.25 -2.87
N SER A 135 -24.59 -11.66 -2.97
CA SER A 135 -25.39 -11.48 -4.19
C SER A 135 -25.62 -10.01 -4.54
N ASP A 136 -25.53 -9.12 -3.55
CA ASP A 136 -25.80 -7.70 -3.70
C ASP A 136 -24.59 -6.90 -4.21
N LEU A 137 -23.50 -7.57 -4.58
CA LEU A 137 -22.24 -6.96 -4.98
C LEU A 137 -21.73 -7.66 -6.24
N ASN A 138 -21.51 -6.88 -7.30
CA ASN A 138 -20.92 -7.38 -8.54
C ASN A 138 -19.58 -6.69 -8.80
N ILE A 139 -18.55 -7.45 -9.16
CA ILE A 139 -17.26 -6.89 -9.58
C ILE A 139 -17.15 -7.05 -11.09
N SER A 140 -16.93 -5.96 -11.81
CA SER A 140 -16.62 -5.99 -13.24
C SER A 140 -15.21 -6.54 -13.51
N ASP A 141 -14.94 -6.94 -14.74
CA ASP A 141 -13.59 -7.33 -15.19
C ASP A 141 -12.58 -6.17 -15.07
N THR A 142 -13.07 -4.93 -15.08
CA THR A 142 -12.27 -3.71 -14.85
C THR A 142 -12.03 -3.41 -13.37
N GLY A 143 -12.53 -4.26 -12.46
CA GLY A 143 -12.37 -4.11 -11.02
C GLY A 143 -13.28 -3.06 -10.39
N ILE A 144 -14.39 -2.72 -11.04
CA ILE A 144 -15.41 -1.82 -10.49
C ILE A 144 -16.40 -2.65 -9.68
N VAL A 145 -16.63 -2.25 -8.44
CA VAL A 145 -17.62 -2.85 -7.54
C VAL A 145 -18.93 -2.09 -7.73
N HIS A 146 -19.95 -2.80 -8.19
CA HIS A 146 -21.33 -2.35 -8.31
C HIS A 146 -22.14 -2.90 -7.14
N PHE A 147 -22.78 -2.00 -6.40
CA PHE A 147 -23.73 -2.40 -5.35
C PHE A 147 -25.10 -2.59 -5.98
N ALA A 148 -25.90 -3.57 -5.54
CA ALA A 148 -27.13 -4.01 -6.23
C ALA A 148 -28.16 -2.93 -6.57
N ASN A 149 -28.11 -1.79 -5.89
CA ASN A 149 -28.97 -0.63 -6.18
C ASN A 149 -28.32 0.42 -7.09
N SER A 150 -27.16 0.15 -7.67
CA SER A 150 -26.50 1.04 -8.62
C SER A 150 -27.30 1.11 -9.92
N ASN A 151 -27.89 2.26 -10.19
CA ASN A 151 -28.51 2.54 -11.48
C ASN A 151 -27.58 3.45 -12.27
N GLU A 152 -27.07 2.96 -13.40
CA GLU A 152 -26.11 3.69 -14.24
C GLU A 152 -26.65 5.04 -14.74
N ASN A 153 -27.97 5.20 -14.78
CA ASN A 153 -28.63 6.44 -15.20
C ASN A 153 -28.72 7.51 -14.08
N LYS A 154 -28.20 7.23 -12.88
CA LYS A 154 -28.21 8.17 -11.74
C LYS A 154 -26.86 8.86 -11.59
N GLU A 155 -26.87 10.03 -10.94
CA GLU A 155 -25.63 10.75 -10.63
C GLU A 155 -24.71 9.90 -9.74
N THR A 156 -23.41 9.94 -10.02
CA THR A 156 -22.42 9.26 -9.18
C THR A 156 -22.42 9.85 -7.78
N ILE A 157 -22.39 8.99 -6.76
CA ILE A 157 -22.31 9.44 -5.38
C ILE A 157 -21.08 10.36 -5.17
N PRO A 158 -21.24 11.54 -4.57
CA PRO A 158 -20.12 12.41 -4.26
C PRO A 158 -19.05 11.70 -3.43
N GLU A 159 -17.78 11.85 -3.81
CA GLU A 159 -16.63 11.17 -3.17
C GLU A 159 -16.61 11.38 -1.64
N GLN A 160 -17.00 12.56 -1.16
CA GLN A 160 -17.01 12.87 0.27
C GLN A 160 -18.07 12.08 1.04
N ILE A 161 -19.22 11.79 0.40
CA ILE A 161 -20.29 10.99 0.99
C ILE A 161 -19.85 9.51 1.01
N LEU A 162 -19.29 9.04 -0.11
CA LEU A 162 -18.76 7.69 -0.26
C LEU A 162 -17.69 7.37 0.80
N GLU A 163 -16.69 8.25 0.95
CA GLU A 163 -15.63 8.14 1.94
C GLU A 163 -16.20 8.08 3.37
N ARG A 164 -17.15 8.95 3.70
CA ARG A 164 -17.79 8.97 5.03
C ARG A 164 -18.53 7.67 5.34
N ILE A 165 -19.26 7.11 4.38
CA ILE A 165 -19.98 5.84 4.54
C ILE A 165 -18.98 4.72 4.81
N ILE A 166 -17.90 4.65 4.01
CA ILE A 166 -16.89 3.59 4.12
C ILE A 166 -16.14 3.67 5.44
N VAL A 167 -15.73 4.87 5.85
CA VAL A 167 -15.06 5.08 7.14
C VAL A 167 -15.97 4.68 8.30
N ASN A 168 -17.26 5.09 8.29
CA ASN A 168 -18.20 4.71 9.36
C ASN A 168 -18.44 3.19 9.44
N ALA A 169 -18.54 2.51 8.30
CA ALA A 169 -18.70 1.07 8.25
C ALA A 169 -17.44 0.35 8.76
N ALA A 170 -16.25 0.82 8.37
CA ALA A 170 -14.97 0.29 8.83
C ALA A 170 -14.74 0.50 10.33
N ASN A 171 -15.12 1.68 10.86
CA ASN A 171 -14.97 2.00 12.29
C ASN A 171 -15.79 1.10 13.22
N SER A 172 -16.81 0.41 12.70
CA SER A 172 -17.79 -0.32 13.50
C SER A 172 -17.78 -1.83 13.24
N THR A 173 -16.76 -2.36 12.56
CA THR A 173 -16.71 -3.78 12.16
C THR A 173 -15.34 -4.41 12.41
N VAL A 174 -15.33 -5.73 12.61
CA VAL A 174 -14.14 -6.52 12.98
C VAL A 174 -13.68 -7.43 11.83
N ASN A 175 -14.45 -7.53 10.75
CA ASN A 175 -14.05 -8.30 9.57
C ASN A 175 -14.70 -7.85 8.26
N THR A 176 -14.10 -8.32 7.15
CA THR A 176 -14.49 -7.98 5.78
C THR A 176 -15.93 -8.36 5.46
N PRO A 177 -16.47 -9.54 5.82
CA PRO A 177 -17.88 -9.84 5.58
C PRO A 177 -18.85 -8.91 6.31
N GLN A 178 -18.62 -8.61 7.60
CA GLN A 178 -19.46 -7.67 8.35
C GLN A 178 -19.35 -6.25 7.79
N LEU A 179 -18.16 -5.84 7.38
CA LEU A 179 -17.92 -4.57 6.69
C LEU A 179 -18.74 -4.48 5.40
N LEU A 180 -18.67 -5.50 4.54
CA LEU A 180 -19.42 -5.54 3.29
C LEU A 180 -20.94 -5.52 3.54
N ALA A 181 -21.43 -6.29 4.52
CA ALA A 181 -22.84 -6.28 4.89
C ALA A 181 -23.29 -4.88 5.35
N LYS A 182 -22.50 -4.19 6.18
CA LYS A 182 -22.79 -2.80 6.59
C LYS A 182 -22.68 -1.80 5.45
N LEU A 183 -21.76 -1.99 4.52
CA LEU A 183 -21.65 -1.15 3.33
C LEU A 183 -22.90 -1.30 2.48
N VAL A 184 -23.34 -2.54 2.21
CA VAL A 184 -24.60 -2.80 1.50
C VAL A 184 -25.78 -2.15 2.22
N GLU A 185 -25.91 -2.34 3.53
CA GLU A 185 -26.97 -1.71 4.33
C GLU A 185 -26.93 -0.17 4.26
N SER A 186 -25.74 0.41 4.35
CA SER A 186 -25.54 1.86 4.33
C SER A 186 -25.85 2.44 2.95
N PHE A 187 -25.40 1.78 1.89
CA PHE A 187 -25.64 2.21 0.51
C PHE A 187 -27.09 2.03 0.08
N ASN A 188 -27.82 1.09 0.66
CA ASN A 188 -29.26 0.95 0.46
C ASN A 188 -30.06 2.19 0.92
N ARG A 189 -29.47 3.08 1.72
CA ARG A 189 -30.09 4.35 2.13
C ARG A 189 -29.87 5.50 1.13
N TYR A 190 -29.06 5.28 0.10
CA TYR A 190 -28.66 6.26 -0.93
C TYR A 190 -29.08 5.78 -2.33
N GLN A 191 -30.31 5.29 -2.46
CA GLN A 191 -30.81 4.70 -3.70
C GLN A 191 -30.87 5.72 -4.86
N GLU A 192 -30.83 7.02 -4.57
CA GLU A 192 -30.83 8.10 -5.54
C GLU A 192 -29.50 8.28 -6.30
N TYR A 193 -28.42 7.62 -5.87
CA TYR A 193 -27.12 7.70 -6.52
C TYR A 193 -26.72 6.42 -7.25
N ASN A 194 -25.85 6.57 -8.25
CA ASN A 194 -25.06 5.47 -8.79
C ASN A 194 -23.86 5.21 -7.87
N ILE A 195 -23.86 4.03 -7.24
CA ILE A 195 -22.83 3.62 -6.28
C ILE A 195 -21.95 2.56 -6.95
N SER A 196 -20.92 3.07 -7.61
CA SER A 196 -19.84 2.27 -8.17
C SER A 196 -18.51 2.78 -7.63
N ILE A 197 -17.63 1.87 -7.22
CA ILE A 197 -16.32 2.20 -6.69
C ILE A 197 -15.28 1.24 -7.25
N ASN A 198 -14.10 1.73 -7.60
CA ASN A 198 -13.01 0.83 -7.93
C ASN A 198 -12.65 0.00 -6.70
N LEU A 199 -12.52 -1.32 -6.85
CA LEU A 199 -12.15 -2.26 -5.79
C LEU A 199 -10.89 -1.80 -5.02
N THR A 200 -9.94 -1.23 -5.76
CA THR A 200 -8.71 -0.67 -5.21
C THR A 200 -8.98 0.55 -4.35
N GLU A 201 -9.81 1.45 -4.83
CA GLU A 201 -10.17 2.67 -4.12
C GLU A 201 -10.94 2.33 -2.84
N LEU A 202 -11.83 1.34 -2.90
CA LEU A 202 -12.50 0.78 -1.72
C LEU A 202 -11.48 0.23 -0.72
N ALA A 203 -10.50 -0.55 -1.17
CA ALA A 203 -9.47 -1.11 -0.30
C ALA A 203 -8.60 -0.03 0.36
N ILE A 204 -8.23 1.03 -0.38
CA ILE A 204 -7.48 2.17 0.14
C ILE A 204 -8.30 2.94 1.18
N LEU A 205 -9.59 3.17 0.93
CA LEU A 205 -10.48 3.86 1.87
C LEU A 205 -10.68 3.05 3.16
N ILE A 206 -10.87 1.73 3.04
CA ILE A 206 -10.95 0.83 4.20
C ILE A 206 -9.65 0.86 5.01
N ARG A 207 -8.50 0.81 4.32
CA ARG A 207 -7.18 0.90 4.95
C ARG A 207 -7.01 2.23 5.69
N SER A 208 -7.34 3.33 5.05
CA SER A 208 -7.22 4.69 5.60
C SER A 208 -8.14 4.89 6.81
N ALA A 209 -9.35 4.34 6.76
CA ALA A 209 -10.25 4.30 7.91
C ALA A 209 -9.63 3.54 9.09
N ALA A 210 -9.03 2.36 8.84
CA ALA A 210 -8.37 1.58 9.87
C ALA A 210 -7.18 2.31 10.54
N TYR A 211 -6.41 3.09 9.77
CA TYR A 211 -5.31 3.91 10.30
C TYR A 211 -5.80 5.10 11.14
N SER A 212 -6.87 5.77 10.70
CA SER A 212 -7.41 6.97 11.34
C SER A 212 -7.94 6.74 12.77
N ILE A 213 -8.25 5.49 13.12
CA ILE A 213 -8.77 5.10 14.45
C ILE A 213 -7.66 5.06 15.51
N GLY A 214 -6.38 4.97 15.13
CA GLY A 214 -5.26 4.91 16.07
C GLY A 214 -5.32 3.68 16.97
N ASN A 215 -4.56 2.63 16.64
CA ASN A 215 -4.44 1.39 17.42
C ASN A 215 -5.72 0.55 17.57
N VAL A 216 -6.01 -0.31 16.60
CA VAL A 216 -6.56 -1.64 16.88
C VAL A 216 -5.86 -2.67 15.98
N SER A 217 -4.90 -3.35 16.59
CA SER A 217 -4.55 -4.77 16.39
C SER A 217 -5.31 -5.48 15.27
N ASN A 218 -4.60 -6.03 14.28
CA ASN A 218 -4.80 -7.34 13.61
C ASN A 218 -6.23 -7.92 13.40
N ASN A 219 -7.29 -7.12 13.49
CA ASN A 219 -8.68 -7.54 13.58
C ASN A 219 -9.38 -7.21 12.27
N PHE A 220 -8.81 -7.69 11.17
CA PHE A 220 -9.65 -8.26 10.12
C PHE A 220 -9.63 -9.75 10.39
N SER A 221 -10.72 -10.28 10.99
CA SER A 221 -10.80 -11.62 11.57
C SER A 221 -10.00 -12.69 10.82
N ILE A 222 -8.92 -13.09 11.47
CA ILE A 222 -8.18 -14.34 11.32
C ILE A 222 -9.11 -15.46 11.79
N GLY A 223 -9.26 -16.52 11.01
CA GLY A 223 -10.07 -17.68 11.42
C GLY A 223 -9.54 -18.27 12.73
N THR A 224 -10.39 -18.88 13.55
CA THR A 224 -10.01 -19.48 14.84
C THR A 224 -8.89 -20.53 14.74
N GLU A 225 -8.67 -21.14 13.58
CA GLU A 225 -7.56 -22.06 13.31
C GLU A 225 -6.20 -21.34 13.12
N GLU A 226 -6.19 -20.15 12.50
CA GLU A 226 -4.97 -19.37 12.25
C GLU A 226 -4.44 -18.66 13.51
N ILE A 227 -5.31 -18.34 14.48
CA ILE A 227 -4.89 -17.79 15.79
C ILE A 227 -4.09 -18.85 16.57
N ALA A 228 -4.59 -20.09 16.59
CA ALA A 228 -3.91 -21.21 17.24
C ALA A 228 -2.55 -21.52 16.57
N GLU A 229 -2.48 -21.43 15.23
CA GLU A 229 -1.25 -21.63 14.48
C GLU A 229 -0.22 -20.50 14.73
N ALA A 230 -0.65 -19.25 14.82
CA ALA A 230 0.22 -18.11 15.12
C ALA A 230 0.81 -18.19 16.54
N GLU A 231 0.00 -18.57 17.55
CA GLU A 231 0.50 -18.78 18.91
C GLU A 231 1.46 -19.98 19.00
N CYS A 232 1.16 -21.07 18.28
CA CYS A 232 2.04 -22.23 18.18
C CYS A 232 3.40 -21.85 17.58
N LEU A 233 3.40 -21.08 16.48
CA LEU A 233 4.62 -20.68 15.79
C LEU A 233 5.43 -19.64 16.60
N LYS A 234 4.77 -18.76 17.39
CA LYS A 234 5.46 -17.93 18.40
C LYS A 234 6.20 -18.79 19.42
N ALA A 235 5.56 -19.83 19.97
CA ALA A 235 6.19 -20.73 20.93
C ALA A 235 7.38 -21.49 20.32
N VAL A 236 7.29 -21.88 19.04
CA VAL A 236 8.40 -22.48 18.28
C VAL A 236 9.58 -21.52 18.17
N ILE A 237 9.34 -20.25 17.80
CA ILE A 237 10.39 -19.23 17.69
C ILE A 237 11.11 -19.07 19.04
N GLU A 238 10.36 -18.91 20.13
CA GLU A 238 10.96 -18.75 21.47
C GLU A 238 11.78 -19.96 21.89
N LYS A 239 11.29 -21.17 21.62
CA LYS A 239 11.99 -22.42 21.92
C LYS A 239 13.28 -22.53 21.10
N ALA A 240 13.25 -22.18 19.83
CA ALA A 240 14.41 -22.21 18.95
C ALA A 240 15.49 -21.22 19.43
N ILE A 241 15.11 -19.98 19.76
CA ILE A 241 16.04 -18.96 20.28
C ILE A 241 16.67 -19.42 21.61
N LYS A 242 15.89 -20.00 22.53
CA LYS A 242 16.43 -20.58 23.78
C LYS A 242 17.45 -21.69 23.54
N LYS A 243 17.25 -22.54 22.53
CA LYS A 243 18.20 -23.59 22.16
C LYS A 243 19.48 -23.03 21.54
N ILE A 244 19.36 -22.04 20.65
CA ILE A 244 20.51 -21.34 20.07
C ILE A 244 21.33 -20.69 21.19
N LYS A 245 20.68 -19.98 22.11
CA LYS A 245 21.32 -19.41 23.29
C LYS A 245 22.11 -20.45 24.07
N LYS A 246 21.48 -21.55 24.48
CA LYS A 246 22.13 -22.62 25.27
C LYS A 246 23.33 -23.23 24.54
N ARG A 247 23.24 -23.43 23.23
CA ARG A 247 24.27 -24.10 22.43
C ARG A 247 25.47 -23.21 22.12
N TYR A 248 25.24 -21.92 21.84
CA TYR A 248 26.27 -21.04 21.31
C TYR A 248 26.81 -20.03 22.34
N LYS A 249 26.10 -19.76 23.45
CA LYS A 249 26.59 -18.87 24.52
C LYS A 249 27.98 -19.27 25.07
N PRO A 250 28.31 -20.57 25.30
CA PRO A 250 29.66 -20.96 25.71
C PRO A 250 30.75 -20.62 24.67
N GLY A 251 30.43 -20.73 23.38
CA GLY A 251 31.39 -20.50 22.29
C GLY A 251 31.69 -19.02 22.04
N TYR A 252 30.74 -18.13 22.33
CA TYR A 252 30.83 -16.70 22.08
C TYR A 252 31.12 -15.87 23.34
N VAL A 253 30.44 -16.16 24.46
CA VAL A 253 30.51 -15.35 25.69
C VAL A 253 31.55 -15.90 26.66
N GLU A 254 31.50 -17.19 26.99
CA GLU A 254 32.41 -17.78 27.98
C GLU A 254 33.88 -17.81 27.50
N LYS A 255 34.08 -17.91 26.18
CA LYS A 255 35.39 -17.74 25.52
C LYS A 255 35.81 -16.27 25.32
N LYS A 256 35.07 -15.31 25.89
CA LYS A 256 35.32 -13.85 25.81
C LYS A 256 35.44 -13.29 24.38
N LYS A 257 34.80 -13.93 23.39
CA LYS A 257 34.77 -13.40 22.01
C LYS A 257 33.83 -12.21 21.86
N MET A 258 32.82 -12.11 22.73
CA MET A 258 31.91 -10.98 22.82
C MET A 258 31.32 -10.87 24.23
N PRO A 259 30.89 -9.68 24.66
CA PRO A 259 30.21 -9.51 25.94
C PRO A 259 28.80 -10.11 25.92
N ASP A 260 28.32 -10.54 27.08
CA ASP A 260 27.03 -11.23 27.21
C ASP A 260 25.87 -10.38 26.70
N TRP A 261 25.85 -9.09 27.07
CA TRP A 261 24.78 -8.17 26.66
C TRP A 261 24.65 -8.07 25.14
N LEU A 262 25.76 -8.06 24.39
CA LEU A 262 25.74 -7.96 22.94
C LEU A 262 25.19 -9.23 22.29
N PHE A 263 25.53 -10.40 22.86
CA PHE A 263 24.98 -11.68 22.42
C PHE A 263 23.46 -11.76 22.68
N GLU A 264 23.00 -11.30 23.84
CA GLU A 264 21.57 -11.21 24.16
C GLU A 264 20.85 -10.24 23.22
N SER A 265 21.43 -9.08 22.92
CA SER A 265 20.88 -8.13 21.94
C SER A 265 20.72 -8.78 20.57
N TYR A 266 21.72 -9.55 20.09
CA TYR A 266 21.58 -10.26 18.81
C TYR A 266 20.39 -11.22 18.81
N LEU A 267 20.24 -12.03 19.87
CA LEU A 267 19.15 -13.00 19.95
C LEU A 267 17.78 -12.32 20.10
N SER A 268 17.72 -11.20 20.83
CA SER A 268 16.52 -10.37 20.94
C SER A 268 16.10 -9.80 19.58
N SER A 269 17.03 -9.17 18.86
CA SER A 269 16.77 -8.63 17.53
C SER A 269 16.35 -9.70 16.53
N ILE A 270 16.95 -10.90 16.59
CA ILE A 270 16.56 -12.03 15.73
C ILE A 270 15.15 -12.54 16.10
N LYS A 271 14.82 -12.63 17.39
CA LYS A 271 13.47 -12.98 17.85
C LYS A 271 12.46 -11.96 17.31
N ASN A 272 12.73 -10.67 17.48
CA ASN A 272 11.85 -9.59 17.04
C ASN A 272 11.67 -9.60 15.52
N LEU A 273 12.75 -9.83 14.76
CA LEU A 273 12.69 -10.03 13.31
C LEU A 273 11.73 -11.17 12.93
N TYR A 274 11.83 -12.34 13.58
CA TYR A 274 10.94 -13.47 13.27
C TYR A 274 9.49 -13.24 13.70
N LEU A 275 9.26 -12.60 14.85
CA LEU A 275 7.92 -12.24 15.31
C LEU A 275 7.28 -11.19 14.40
N ALA A 276 8.06 -10.24 13.92
CA ALA A 276 7.61 -9.28 12.92
C ALA A 276 7.31 -10.00 11.59
N LYS A 277 8.15 -10.95 11.15
CA LYS A 277 7.84 -11.77 9.96
C LYS A 277 6.61 -12.64 10.11
N LEU A 278 6.32 -13.10 11.31
CA LEU A 278 5.10 -13.85 11.61
C LEU A 278 3.86 -12.96 11.54
N THR A 279 3.98 -11.71 11.99
CA THR A 279 2.88 -10.75 12.06
C THR A 279 2.65 -10.05 10.72
N ASN A 280 3.73 -9.80 9.97
CA ASN A 280 3.77 -8.92 8.80
C ASN A 280 4.26 -9.64 7.51
N GLY A 281 4.53 -10.95 7.56
CA GLY A 281 5.07 -11.73 6.42
C GLY A 281 6.54 -11.40 6.09
N ASP A 282 6.99 -11.72 4.87
CA ASP A 282 8.33 -11.29 4.40
C ASP A 282 8.47 -9.77 4.23
N SER A 283 7.39 -9.03 4.45
CA SER A 283 7.26 -7.57 4.51
C SER A 283 7.50 -6.99 5.92
N ALA A 284 8.09 -7.74 6.85
CA ALA A 284 8.51 -7.22 8.15
C ALA A 284 9.40 -5.97 8.00
N GLU A 285 8.97 -4.86 8.61
CA GLU A 285 9.73 -3.61 8.65
C GLU A 285 11.11 -3.87 9.25
N GLY A 286 12.16 -3.49 8.51
CA GLY A 286 13.52 -3.49 9.00
C GLY A 286 14.36 -4.71 8.61
N SER A 287 15.51 -4.41 8.01
CA SER A 287 16.65 -5.36 8.01
C SER A 287 17.04 -5.70 9.46
N ILE A 288 17.80 -6.77 9.69
CA ILE A 288 18.25 -7.09 11.06
C ILE A 288 18.99 -5.93 11.74
N PHE A 289 19.60 -5.03 10.97
CA PHE A 289 20.17 -3.79 11.49
C PHE A 289 19.13 -2.90 12.21
N TYR A 290 17.90 -2.82 11.71
CA TYR A 290 16.81 -2.07 12.34
C TYR A 290 16.53 -2.58 13.76
N TYR A 291 16.27 -3.88 13.91
CA TYR A 291 16.01 -4.51 15.20
C TYR A 291 17.23 -4.50 16.13
N LEU A 292 18.44 -4.48 15.56
CA LEU A 292 19.66 -4.36 16.35
C LEU A 292 19.89 -2.93 16.83
N LYS A 293 19.47 -1.93 16.05
CA LYS A 293 19.55 -0.51 16.43
C LYS A 293 18.56 -0.17 17.56
N GLU A 294 17.42 -0.85 17.65
CA GLU A 294 16.52 -0.72 18.81
C GLU A 294 17.20 -1.17 20.11
N GLU A 295 18.03 -2.21 20.05
CA GLU A 295 18.80 -2.74 21.19
C GLU A 295 20.12 -1.95 21.41
N ILE A 296 20.64 -1.30 20.36
CA ILE A 296 21.89 -0.51 20.38
C ILE A 296 21.61 0.85 19.71
N PRO A 297 21.04 1.83 20.43
CA PRO A 297 20.49 3.08 19.85
C PRO A 297 21.50 3.90 19.03
N ASN A 298 22.79 3.83 19.36
CA ASN A 298 23.85 4.58 18.72
C ASN A 298 24.58 3.80 17.61
N LEU A 299 24.10 2.61 17.24
CA LEU A 299 24.76 1.76 16.23
C LEU A 299 24.74 2.43 14.86
N LYS A 300 25.92 2.66 14.29
CA LYS A 300 26.08 3.17 12.93
C LYS A 300 26.10 2.04 11.90
N ASN A 301 25.78 2.38 10.65
CA ASN A 301 25.72 1.40 9.56
C ASN A 301 27.10 0.78 9.26
N GLU A 302 28.17 1.59 9.30
CA GLU A 302 29.56 1.14 9.12
C GLU A 302 29.97 0.14 10.20
N GLU A 303 29.72 0.48 11.47
CA GLU A 303 29.97 -0.41 12.62
C GLU A 303 29.23 -1.74 12.48
N TYR A 304 27.97 -1.70 12.06
CA TYR A 304 27.20 -2.90 11.77
C TYR A 304 27.84 -3.77 10.68
N ARG A 305 28.24 -3.17 9.55
CA ARG A 305 28.84 -3.89 8.42
C ARG A 305 30.15 -4.56 8.80
N ASP A 306 31.00 -3.86 9.55
CA ASP A 306 32.37 -4.30 9.82
C ASP A 306 32.46 -5.22 11.05
N GLY A 307 31.62 -5.00 12.07
CA GLY A 307 31.73 -5.69 13.36
C GLY A 307 30.61 -6.69 13.67
N HIS A 308 29.40 -6.46 13.18
CA HIS A 308 28.22 -7.19 13.67
C HIS A 308 27.61 -8.14 12.63
N ARG A 309 27.58 -7.73 11.36
CA ARG A 309 26.83 -8.38 10.28
C ARG A 309 27.10 -9.87 10.15
N VAL A 310 28.37 -10.28 10.04
CA VAL A 310 28.76 -11.68 9.81
C VAL A 310 28.23 -12.59 10.92
N THR A 311 28.38 -12.17 12.17
CA THR A 311 27.96 -12.99 13.32
C THR A 311 26.44 -13.06 13.42
N VAL A 312 25.76 -11.93 13.20
CA VAL A 312 24.30 -11.84 13.28
C VAL A 312 23.64 -12.64 12.15
N GLU A 313 24.11 -12.53 10.91
CA GLU A 313 23.60 -13.31 9.78
C GLU A 313 23.81 -14.82 9.98
N TYR A 314 24.95 -15.21 10.56
CA TYR A 314 25.20 -16.60 10.94
C TYR A 314 24.19 -17.10 11.98
N LEU A 315 23.93 -16.32 13.04
CA LEU A 315 22.94 -16.66 14.06
C LEU A 315 21.51 -16.68 13.49
N ILE A 316 21.17 -15.81 12.52
CA ILE A 316 19.90 -15.87 11.78
C ILE A 316 19.76 -17.21 11.08
N LYS A 317 20.78 -17.62 10.31
CA LYS A 317 20.77 -18.90 9.58
C LYS A 317 20.53 -20.07 10.53
N LEU A 318 21.29 -20.13 11.63
CA LEU A 318 21.14 -21.19 12.64
C LEU A 318 19.76 -21.19 13.29
N SER A 319 19.24 -20.00 13.61
CA SER A 319 17.90 -19.87 14.19
C SER A 319 16.82 -20.33 13.23
N ARG A 320 16.95 -20.03 11.93
CA ARG A 320 16.02 -20.50 10.88
C ARG A 320 16.01 -22.03 10.80
N GLU A 321 17.18 -22.66 10.75
CA GLU A 321 17.32 -24.11 10.72
C GLU A 321 16.68 -24.75 11.97
N GLN A 322 16.89 -24.14 13.14
CA GLN A 322 16.33 -24.63 14.40
C GLN A 322 14.81 -24.46 14.47
N ILE A 323 14.26 -23.34 13.97
CA ILE A 323 12.81 -23.10 13.87
C ILE A 323 12.16 -24.15 12.98
N LEU A 324 12.72 -24.41 11.78
CA LEU A 324 12.21 -25.42 10.87
C LEU A 324 12.26 -26.84 11.47
N ALA A 325 13.33 -27.16 12.19
CA ALA A 325 13.48 -28.46 12.86
C ALA A 325 12.50 -28.65 14.03
N ASP A 326 12.15 -27.57 14.73
CA ASP A 326 11.20 -27.61 15.85
C ASP A 326 9.75 -27.58 15.38
N TYR A 327 9.45 -26.88 14.28
CA TYR A 327 8.12 -26.87 13.65
C TYR A 327 7.73 -28.24 13.10
N ARG A 328 8.66 -28.96 12.44
CA ARG A 328 8.42 -30.32 11.92
C ARG A 328 8.14 -31.40 12.99
N LYS A 329 8.30 -31.08 14.27
CA LYS A 329 8.08 -32.01 15.40
C LYS A 329 6.75 -31.79 16.11
N ILE A 330 6.01 -30.76 15.68
CA ILE A 330 4.63 -30.47 16.09
C ILE A 330 3.72 -31.16 15.08
#